data_AF-A0A5M6D9A8-F1
#
_entry.id   AF-A0A5M6D9A8-F1
#
_cell.length_a   1.000
_cell.length_b   1.000
_cell.length_c   1.000
_cell.angle_alpha   90.00
_cell.angle_beta   90.00
_cell.angle_gamma   90.00
#
_symmetry.space_group_name_H-M   'P 1'
#
loop_
_entity.id
_entity.type
_entity.pdbx_description
1 polymer ?
#
loop_
_entity_poly.entity_id
_entity_poly.type
_entity_poly.pdbx_seq_one_letter_code
_entity_poly.pdbx_strand_id
1 'polypeptide(L)'
;MNLQAFQTSIQEAQSAWRGCVWPTEFGPLKLNLCGLRSRQAALAANALRGAERRCWQEAACWLSRVERDADRAAALASLAVQSFNSGNLDLAQRLLAQAARIECQYRTESFYARCRPLAESSSGRGTTN
;
A
#
# COMPACT_ATOMS: atom_id res chain seq x y z
N MET A 1 -10.93 6.05 -18.38
CA MET A 1 -9.93 6.63 -17.45
C MET A 1 -8.62 6.66 -18.21
N ASN A 2 -8.06 7.86 -18.46
CA ASN A 2 -6.84 7.99 -19.25
C ASN A 2 -5.58 7.64 -18.42
N LEU A 3 -4.45 7.43 -19.08
CA LEU A 3 -3.18 7.04 -18.45
C LEU A 3 -2.75 8.02 -17.36
N GLN A 4 -2.92 9.33 -17.58
CA GLN A 4 -2.49 10.36 -16.64
C GLN A 4 -3.31 10.32 -15.35
N ALA A 5 -4.64 10.21 -15.44
CA ALA A 5 -5.50 10.04 -14.28
C ALA A 5 -5.17 8.76 -13.50
N PHE A 6 -4.85 7.69 -14.21
CA PHE A 6 -4.42 6.44 -13.58
C PHE A 6 -3.09 6.61 -12.81
N GLN A 7 -2.09 7.21 -13.44
CA GLN A 7 -0.80 7.51 -12.82
C GLN A 7 -0.96 8.37 -11.56
N THR A 8 -1.76 9.43 -11.61
CA THR A 8 -2.02 10.29 -10.46
C THR A 8 -2.65 9.50 -9.32
N SER A 9 -3.68 8.70 -9.59
CA SER A 9 -4.33 7.88 -8.57
C SER A 9 -3.36 6.89 -7.90
N ILE A 10 -2.43 6.31 -8.67
CA ILE A 10 -1.40 5.43 -8.13
C ILE A 10 -0.39 6.18 -7.27
N GLN A 11 0.06 7.37 -7.71
CA GLN A 11 0.99 8.21 -6.93
C GLN A 11 0.37 8.66 -5.60
N GLU A 12 -0.92 8.97 -5.60
CA GLU A 12 -1.68 9.29 -4.38
C GLU A 12 -1.74 8.09 -3.44
N ALA A 13 -2.08 6.89 -3.94
CA ALA A 13 -2.11 5.67 -3.14
C ALA A 13 -0.74 5.32 -2.54
N GLN A 14 0.33 5.43 -3.32
CA GLN A 14 1.72 5.23 -2.88
C GLN A 14 2.15 6.25 -1.81
N SER A 15 1.63 7.47 -1.89
CA SER A 15 1.93 8.51 -0.90
C SER A 15 1.11 8.37 0.37
N ALA A 16 -0.12 7.86 0.25
CA ALA A 16 -1.03 7.64 1.36
C ALA A 16 -0.64 6.46 2.25
N TRP A 17 0.01 5.43 1.69
CA TRP A 17 0.46 4.27 2.45
C TRP A 17 1.95 3.99 2.27
N ARG A 18 2.73 4.39 3.27
CA ARG A 18 4.18 4.12 3.37
C ARG A 18 4.55 3.29 4.58
N GLY A 19 3.61 3.06 5.50
CA GLY A 19 3.82 2.47 6.82
C GLY A 19 2.53 2.48 7.64
N CYS A 20 2.62 2.51 8.97
CA CYS A 20 1.44 2.58 9.83
C CYS A 20 0.85 4.00 9.83
N VAL A 21 -0.29 4.18 9.17
CA VAL A 21 -1.02 5.47 9.05
C VAL A 21 -2.38 5.43 9.75
N TRP A 22 -2.59 4.45 10.62
CA TRP A 22 -3.82 4.26 11.38
C TRP A 22 -3.50 4.06 12.87
N PRO A 23 -4.44 4.38 13.77
CA PRO A 23 -4.32 4.07 15.19
C PRO A 23 -4.19 2.57 15.43
N THR A 24 -3.29 2.17 16.32
CA THR A 24 -3.11 0.76 16.72
C THR A 24 -3.15 0.61 18.24
N GLU A 25 -3.48 -0.59 18.71
CA GLU A 25 -3.19 -1.04 20.08
C GLU A 25 -2.19 -2.21 20.01
N PHE A 26 -0.91 -1.90 19.85
CA PHE A 26 0.11 -2.93 19.64
C PHE A 26 0.67 -3.46 20.97
N GLY A 27 0.60 -4.77 21.16
CA GLY A 27 1.18 -5.49 22.29
C GLY A 27 0.50 -5.19 23.64
N PRO A 28 1.06 -5.70 24.75
CA PRO A 28 0.46 -5.58 26.09
C PRO A 28 0.35 -4.14 26.59
N LEU A 29 1.21 -3.24 26.08
CA LEU A 29 1.21 -1.81 26.43
C LEU A 29 0.31 -0.98 25.51
N LYS A 30 -0.41 -1.61 24.58
CA LYS A 30 -1.33 -0.96 23.63
C LYS A 30 -0.70 0.23 22.91
N LEU A 31 0.51 0.05 22.39
CA LEU A 31 1.23 1.13 21.73
C LEU A 31 0.48 1.59 20.48
N ASN A 32 0.29 2.92 20.38
CA ASN A 32 -0.19 3.54 19.16
C ASN A 32 0.99 3.82 18.23
N LEU A 33 1.05 3.09 17.11
CA LEU A 33 2.11 3.14 16.13
C LEU A 33 1.76 4.04 14.93
N CYS A 34 0.62 4.72 14.97
CA CYS A 34 0.22 5.66 13.93
C CYS A 34 1.29 6.74 13.69
N GLY A 35 1.74 6.85 12.44
CA GLY A 35 2.77 7.80 12.03
C GLY A 35 4.20 7.42 12.43
N LEU A 36 4.40 6.32 13.14
CA LEU A 36 5.73 5.85 13.53
C LEU A 36 6.36 4.98 12.44
N ARG A 37 7.68 5.16 12.29
CA ARG A 37 8.55 4.32 11.45
C ARG A 37 9.26 3.28 12.30
N SER A 38 9.65 2.17 11.68
CA SER A 38 10.42 1.10 12.33
C SER A 38 11.67 1.62 13.04
N ARG A 39 12.39 2.55 12.41
CA ARG A 39 13.56 3.23 12.98
C ARG A 39 13.23 4.02 14.25
N GLN A 40 12.10 4.73 14.29
CA GLN A 40 11.69 5.52 15.47
C GLN A 40 11.33 4.58 16.62
N ALA A 41 10.60 3.50 16.36
CA ALA A 41 10.29 2.48 17.36
C ALA A 41 11.56 1.79 17.88
N ALA A 42 12.56 1.53 17.03
CA ALA A 42 13.85 0.98 17.45
C ALA A 42 14.64 1.95 18.34
N LEU A 43 14.58 3.26 18.08
CA LEU A 43 15.18 4.26 18.96
C LEU A 43 14.49 4.31 20.32
N ALA A 44 13.15 4.24 20.35
CA ALA A 44 12.39 4.15 21.59
C ALA A 44 12.76 2.91 22.39
N ALA A 45 12.89 1.75 21.74
CA ALA A 45 13.35 0.52 22.37
C ALA A 45 14.74 0.66 23.03
N ASN A 46 15.67 1.37 22.40
CA ASN A 46 17.02 1.56 22.92
C ASN A 46 17.07 2.50 24.14
N ALA A 47 16.10 3.40 24.26
CA ALA A 47 15.99 4.32 25.41
C ALA A 47 15.32 3.68 26.64
N LEU A 48 14.61 2.56 26.47
CA LEU A 48 13.80 1.94 27.51
C LEU A 48 14.44 0.66 28.06
N ARG A 49 13.86 0.11 29.13
CA ARG A 49 14.33 -1.12 29.80
C ARG A 49 13.19 -2.11 30.02
N GLY A 50 13.54 -3.35 30.34
CA GLY A 50 12.58 -4.38 30.74
C GLY A 50 11.51 -4.68 29.69
N ALA A 51 10.26 -4.82 30.14
CA ALA A 51 9.13 -5.17 29.29
C ALA A 51 8.82 -4.11 28.21
N GLU A 52 9.00 -2.82 28.53
CA GLU A 52 8.75 -1.74 27.59
C GLU A 52 9.70 -1.82 26.40
N ARG A 53 11.00 -2.04 26.65
CA ARG A 53 11.99 -2.26 25.59
C ARG A 53 11.57 -3.39 24.66
N ARG A 54 11.14 -4.55 25.20
CA ARG A 54 10.72 -5.70 24.39
C ARG A 54 9.51 -5.37 23.52
N CYS A 55 8.51 -4.70 24.10
CA CYS A 55 7.31 -4.28 23.36
C CYS A 55 7.66 -3.32 22.20
N TRP A 56 8.57 -2.37 22.42
CA TRP A 56 9.04 -1.48 21.37
C TRP A 56 9.92 -2.18 20.31
N GLN A 57 10.68 -3.21 20.67
CA GLN A 57 11.42 -4.03 19.69
C GLN A 57 10.47 -4.81 18.80
N GLU A 58 9.44 -5.43 19.37
CA GLU A 58 8.40 -6.12 18.61
C GLU A 58 7.64 -5.15 17.69
N ALA A 59 7.30 -3.96 18.19
CA ALA A 59 6.68 -2.91 17.40
C ALA A 59 7.56 -2.46 16.23
N ALA A 60 8.87 -2.30 16.44
CA ALA A 60 9.81 -1.96 15.37
C ALA A 60 9.89 -3.06 14.30
N CYS A 61 9.91 -4.33 14.72
CA CYS A 61 9.89 -5.48 13.82
C CYS A 61 8.60 -5.55 13.00
N TRP A 62 7.45 -5.31 13.64
CA TRP A 62 6.16 -5.27 12.96
C TRP A 62 6.09 -4.10 11.97
N LEU A 63 6.45 -2.89 12.38
CA LEU A 63 6.51 -1.71 11.50
C LEU A 63 7.41 -1.94 10.28
N SER A 64 8.55 -2.61 10.47
CA SER A 64 9.45 -2.96 9.36
C SER A 64 8.81 -3.94 8.35
N ARG A 65 7.88 -4.79 8.79
CA ARG A 65 7.09 -5.63 7.88
C ARG A 65 6.07 -4.78 7.12
N VAL A 66 5.32 -3.92 7.82
CA VAL A 66 4.34 -3.02 7.20
C VAL A 66 5.00 -2.12 6.15
N GLU A 67 6.16 -1.54 6.45
CA GLU A 67 6.92 -0.69 5.52
C GLU A 67 7.36 -1.46 4.27
N ARG A 68 7.93 -2.67 4.44
CA ARG A 68 8.33 -3.50 3.30
C ARG A 68 7.16 -3.92 2.42
N ASP A 69 6.02 -4.21 3.03
CA ASP A 69 4.80 -4.57 2.31
C ASP A 69 4.21 -3.37 1.57
N ALA A 70 4.27 -2.17 2.16
CA ALA A 70 3.91 -0.93 1.47
C ALA A 70 4.81 -0.68 0.25
N ASP A 71 6.13 -0.85 0.39
CA ASP A 71 7.09 -0.73 -0.72
C ASP A 71 6.81 -1.75 -1.83
N ARG A 72 6.50 -3.01 -1.44
CA ARG A 72 6.14 -4.06 -2.40
C ARG A 72 4.85 -3.74 -3.15
N ALA A 73 3.82 -3.27 -2.46
CA ALA A 73 2.56 -2.88 -3.08
C ALA A 73 2.76 -1.69 -4.02
N ALA A 74 3.59 -0.71 -3.63
CA ALA A 74 3.97 0.41 -4.49
C ALA A 74 4.66 -0.06 -5.78
N ALA A 75 5.60 -1.00 -5.69
CA ALA A 75 6.27 -1.57 -6.85
C ALA A 75 5.29 -2.28 -7.82
N LEU A 76 4.35 -3.07 -7.29
CA LEU A 76 3.29 -3.71 -8.09
C LEU A 76 2.41 -2.67 -8.78
N ALA A 77 2.04 -1.60 -8.07
CA ALA A 77 1.24 -0.50 -8.62
C ALA A 77 1.99 0.24 -9.76
N SER A 78 3.30 0.47 -9.62
CA SER A 78 4.14 1.02 -10.68
C SER A 78 4.20 0.11 -11.92
N LEU A 79 4.27 -1.21 -11.73
CA LEU A 79 4.17 -2.18 -12.84
C LEU A 79 2.79 -2.18 -13.49
N ALA A 80 1.72 -1.94 -12.71
CA ALA A 80 0.37 -1.83 -13.25
C ALA A 80 0.23 -0.63 -14.19
N VAL A 81 0.82 0.53 -13.84
CA VAL A 81 0.90 1.71 -14.71
C VAL A 81 1.62 1.38 -16.02
N GLN A 82 2.77 0.71 -15.96
CA GLN A 82 3.52 0.33 -17.16
C GLN A 82 2.73 -0.63 -18.05
N SER A 83 2.03 -1.60 -17.43
CA SER A 83 1.18 -2.56 -18.15
C SER A 83 -0.01 -1.88 -18.81
N PHE A 84 -0.64 -0.92 -18.13
CA PHE A 84 -1.72 -0.11 -18.67
C PHE A 84 -1.26 0.75 -19.86
N ASN A 85 -0.09 1.39 -19.74
CA ASN A 85 0.52 2.16 -20.84
C ASN A 85 0.84 1.27 -22.06
N SER A 86 1.13 0.00 -21.83
CA SER A 86 1.41 -0.98 -22.90
C SER A 86 0.14 -1.64 -23.48
N GLY A 87 -1.05 -1.21 -23.05
CA GLY A 87 -2.34 -1.78 -23.48
C GLY A 87 -2.74 -3.08 -22.78
N ASN A 88 -1.92 -3.61 -21.86
CA ASN A 88 -2.19 -4.86 -21.14
C ASN A 88 -3.06 -4.61 -19.89
N LEU A 89 -4.34 -4.34 -20.12
CA LEU A 89 -5.30 -4.01 -19.06
C LEU A 89 -5.49 -5.14 -18.04
N ASP A 90 -5.53 -6.40 -18.50
CA ASP A 90 -5.69 -7.57 -17.62
C ASP A 90 -4.53 -7.70 -16.63
N LEU A 91 -3.31 -7.49 -17.10
CA LEU A 91 -2.12 -7.53 -16.26
C LEU A 91 -2.12 -6.36 -15.27
N ALA A 92 -2.47 -5.15 -15.71
CA ALA A 92 -2.59 -3.99 -14.85
C ALA A 92 -3.60 -4.23 -13.71
N GLN A 93 -4.76 -4.81 -14.02
CA GLN A 93 -5.78 -5.15 -13.01
C GLN A 93 -5.29 -6.20 -12.02
N ARG A 94 -4.61 -7.26 -12.49
CA ARG A 94 -4.06 -8.31 -11.63
C ARG A 94 -2.99 -7.76 -10.69
N LEU A 95 -2.09 -6.91 -11.18
CA LEU A 95 -1.04 -6.29 -10.38
C LEU A 95 -1.62 -5.38 -9.28
N LEU A 96 -2.66 -4.60 -9.60
CA LEU A 96 -3.35 -3.80 -8.60
C LEU A 96 -4.10 -4.62 -7.57
N ALA A 97 -4.77 -5.69 -7.98
CA ALA A 97 -5.43 -6.60 -7.05
C ALA A 97 -4.42 -7.23 -6.09
N GLN A 98 -3.22 -7.55 -6.56
CA GLN A 98 -2.13 -8.02 -5.69
C GLN A 98 -1.65 -6.94 -4.73
N ALA A 99 -1.44 -5.70 -5.19
CA ALA A 99 -1.08 -4.57 -4.32
C ALA A 99 -2.13 -4.33 -3.23
N ALA A 100 -3.42 -4.33 -3.60
CA ALA A 100 -4.53 -4.21 -2.68
C ALA A 100 -4.59 -5.36 -1.67
N ARG A 101 -4.33 -6.60 -2.12
CA ARG A 101 -4.31 -7.77 -1.22
C ARG A 101 -3.23 -7.67 -0.14
N ILE A 102 -2.09 -7.06 -0.44
CA ILE A 102 -1.04 -6.81 0.55
C ILE A 102 -1.54 -5.77 1.57
N GLU A 103 -2.10 -4.66 1.10
CA GLU A 103 -2.65 -3.61 1.97
C GLU A 103 -3.79 -4.12 2.87
N CYS A 104 -4.64 -4.98 2.34
CA CYS A 104 -5.78 -5.58 3.04
C CYS A 104 -5.39 -6.49 4.23
N GLN A 105 -4.12 -6.87 4.35
CA GLN A 105 -3.63 -7.56 5.55
C GLN A 105 -3.61 -6.64 6.78
N TYR A 106 -3.56 -5.33 6.55
CA TYR A 106 -3.40 -4.32 7.59
C TYR A 106 -4.64 -3.45 7.78
N ARG A 107 -5.44 -3.26 6.71
CA ARG A 107 -6.59 -2.34 6.70
C ARG A 107 -7.76 -2.90 5.92
N THR A 108 -8.99 -2.60 6.35
CA THR A 108 -10.21 -2.99 5.63
C THR A 108 -10.37 -2.25 4.31
N GLU A 109 -10.03 -0.95 4.29
CA GLU A 109 -10.10 -0.12 3.10
C GLU A 109 -8.70 0.02 2.47
N SER A 110 -8.57 -0.45 1.24
CA SER A 110 -7.32 -0.32 0.46
C SER A 110 -7.37 0.90 -0.46
N PHE A 111 -6.32 1.71 -0.45
CA PHE A 111 -6.11 2.77 -1.43
C PHE A 111 -5.97 2.19 -2.84
N TYR A 112 -5.19 1.10 -3.00
CA TYR A 112 -4.97 0.47 -4.31
C TYR A 112 -6.24 -0.14 -4.92
N ALA A 113 -7.16 -0.64 -4.08
CA ALA A 113 -8.45 -1.13 -4.57
C ALA A 113 -9.31 -0.03 -5.22
N ARG A 114 -9.10 1.25 -4.84
CA ARG A 114 -9.80 2.41 -5.41
C ARG A 114 -9.24 2.83 -6.77
N CYS A 115 -7.98 2.51 -7.05
CA CYS A 115 -7.29 2.88 -8.30
C CYS A 115 -7.71 2.04 -9.52
N ARG A 116 -8.92 1.47 -9.54
CA ARG A 116 -9.32 0.47 -10.55
C ARG A 116 -9.28 1.08 -11.96
N PRO A 117 -8.48 0.53 -12.89
CA PRO A 117 -8.49 1.02 -14.26
C PRO A 117 -9.83 0.70 -14.90
N LEU A 118 -10.63 1.73 -15.16
CA LEU A 118 -11.82 1.61 -15.97
C LEU A 118 -11.37 1.39 -17.41
N ALA A 119 -11.63 0.20 -17.95
CA ALA A 119 -11.60 -0.01 -19.39
C ALA A 119 -12.58 0.98 -20.00
N GLU A 120 -12.10 1.92 -20.80
CA GLU A 120 -13.00 2.62 -21.70
C GLU A 120 -13.58 1.56 -22.62
N SER A 121 -14.92 1.44 -22.58
CA SER A 121 -15.71 0.65 -23.49
C SER A 121 -15.47 1.13 -24.92
N SER A 122 -14.37 0.72 -25.53
CA SER A 122 -14.20 0.70 -26.98
C SER A 122 -14.81 -0.59 -27.52
N SER A 123 -16.08 -0.83 -27.17
CA SER A 123 -16.91 -1.77 -27.89
C SER A 123 -17.41 -1.05 -29.15
N GLY A 124 -16.71 -1.30 -30.26
CA GLY A 124 -17.21 -1.22 -31.63
C GLY A 124 -17.97 0.05 -32.05
N ARG A 125 -17.24 1.10 -32.43
CA ARG A 125 -17.68 1.96 -33.55
C ARG A 125 -16.89 1.55 -34.79
N GLY A 126 -17.59 0.91 -35.73
CA GLY A 126 -17.08 0.36 -36.99
C GLY A 126 -17.56 -1.10 -37.10
N THR A 127 -18.60 -1.42 -37.86
CA THR A 127 -18.69 -1.22 -39.31
C THR A 127 -20.07 -0.79 -39.80
N THR A 128 -20.03 0.17 -40.72
CA THR A 128 -20.99 0.50 -41.79
C THR A 128 -21.53 -0.74 -42.52
N ASN A 129 -22.84 -0.85 -42.72
CA ASN A 129 -23.56 -0.49 -43.96
C ASN A 129 -25.06 -0.74 -43.78
#